data_AF-A0A7W7VDE1-F1
#
_entry.id   AF-A0A7W7VDE1-F1
#
_cell.length_a   1.000
_cell.length_b   1.000
_cell.length_c   1.000
_cell.angle_alpha   90.00
_cell.angle_beta   90.00
_cell.angle_gamma   90.00
#
_symmetry.space_group_name_H-M   'P 1'
#
loop_
_entity.id
_entity.type
_entity.pdbx_description
1 polymer ?
#
loop_
_entity_poly.entity_id
_entity_poly.type
_entity_poly.pdbx_seq_one_letter_code
_entity_poly.pdbx_strand_id
1 'polypeptide(L)'
;MGSSTEAVDAVTADVVRGFEFRGDDEVLSWWQIMRRAREEANGDIEDLVNRVRAAVLDASFDERMVDEFAVAVSSGGIDLVERIIALEQWMPDFYWTLRNPVEEAQGGEIAGEWEWVTAAQVALLHGYWGDQWPDQLAPWLDERWGTGWEQNPAEHRATWLDALVQELAAPEEAAEEAAAPPFAWVRPEQADAVTGIWGVDWHDPMRRHLDSRWGAGWDDNPDDHKVAWLNDLLTEWSAGASSGEQEPAAQPPTSELSYDQVMEQAFASALEKVPGAADLPDDEIARARATFAAEFERTHPRPVV
;
A
#
# COMPACT_ATOMS: atom_id res chain seq x y z
N MET A 1 15.23 -26.55 17.75
CA MET A 1 14.21 -25.75 18.45
C MET A 1 13.89 -24.61 17.51
N GLY A 2 12.65 -24.50 17.04
CA GLY A 2 12.31 -23.48 16.05
C GLY A 2 12.04 -22.15 16.75
N SER A 3 12.78 -21.11 16.37
CA SER A 3 12.40 -19.73 16.70
C SER A 3 11.23 -19.34 15.81
N SER A 4 10.00 -19.58 16.28
CA SER A 4 8.81 -18.88 15.80
C SER A 4 8.52 -17.71 16.73
N THR A 5 9.44 -16.75 16.75
CA THR A 5 9.06 -15.35 16.82
C THR A 5 8.59 -14.97 15.42
N GLU A 6 7.37 -15.38 15.10
CA GLU A 6 6.64 -14.80 13.98
C GLU A 6 6.50 -13.31 14.33
N ALA A 7 7.03 -12.43 13.47
CA ALA A 7 7.11 -11.00 13.80
C ALA A 7 5.70 -10.48 14.10
N VAL A 8 5.54 -9.80 15.24
CA VAL A 8 4.25 -9.24 15.62
C VAL A 8 3.92 -8.15 14.61
N ASP A 9 2.81 -8.31 13.89
CA ASP A 9 2.41 -7.34 12.87
C ASP A 9 2.13 -5.97 13.48
N ALA A 10 2.37 -4.91 12.70
CA ALA A 10 2.23 -3.53 13.16
C ALA A 10 0.86 -3.24 13.78
N VAL A 11 -0.22 -3.78 13.21
CA VAL A 11 -1.58 -3.64 13.75
C VAL A 11 -1.70 -4.27 15.14
N THR A 12 -1.20 -5.49 15.34
CA THR A 12 -1.16 -6.12 16.67
C THR A 12 -0.31 -5.33 17.66
N ALA A 13 0.85 -4.82 17.24
CA ALA A 13 1.72 -4.01 18.10
C ALA A 13 1.09 -2.67 18.50
N ASP A 14 0.44 -1.96 17.57
CA ASP A 14 -0.23 -0.68 17.81
C ASP A 14 -1.41 -0.82 18.76
N VAL A 15 -2.22 -1.88 18.60
CA VAL A 15 -3.34 -2.18 19.51
C VAL A 15 -2.83 -2.46 20.93
N VAL A 16 -1.74 -3.21 21.08
CA VAL A 16 -1.13 -3.45 22.39
C VAL A 16 -0.52 -2.16 22.98
N ARG A 17 0.08 -1.30 22.16
CA ARG A 17 0.66 -0.01 22.58
C ARG A 17 -0.41 1.01 23.01
N GLY A 18 -1.61 0.93 22.46
CA GLY A 18 -2.74 1.82 22.81
C GLY A 18 -3.25 1.67 24.24
N PHE A 19 -3.07 0.50 24.86
CA PHE A 19 -3.48 0.26 26.24
C PHE A 19 -2.59 0.99 27.25
N GLU A 20 -3.18 1.56 28.30
CA GLU A 20 -2.46 2.23 29.38
C GLU A 20 -2.48 1.39 30.67
N PHE A 21 -1.53 0.46 30.80
CA PHE A 21 -1.31 -0.31 32.03
C PHE A 21 -0.33 0.38 32.99
N ARG A 22 -0.58 0.25 34.30
CA ARG A 22 0.23 0.83 35.39
C ARG A 22 1.31 -0.12 35.94
N GLY A 23 1.28 -1.40 35.56
CA GLY A 23 2.16 -2.44 36.07
C GLY A 23 1.79 -3.82 35.50
N ASP A 24 2.69 -4.78 35.64
CA ASP A 24 2.58 -6.14 35.09
C ASP A 24 1.27 -6.85 35.47
N ASP A 25 0.79 -6.64 36.70
CA ASP A 25 -0.46 -7.22 37.19
C ASP A 25 -1.68 -6.76 36.35
N GLU A 26 -1.69 -5.51 35.88
CA GLU A 26 -2.75 -4.99 35.00
C GLU A 26 -2.60 -5.56 33.58
N VAL A 27 -1.38 -5.64 33.06
CA VAL A 27 -1.06 -6.26 31.75
C VAL A 27 -1.56 -7.72 31.70
N LEU A 28 -1.19 -8.52 32.70
CA LEU A 28 -1.54 -9.93 32.80
C LEU A 28 -3.04 -10.14 33.09
N SER A 29 -3.66 -9.26 33.87
CA SER A 29 -5.11 -9.33 34.15
C SER A 29 -5.93 -9.05 32.89
N TRP A 30 -5.55 -8.03 32.11
CA TRP A 30 -6.17 -7.72 30.83
C TRP A 30 -6.06 -8.91 29.85
N TRP A 31 -4.89 -9.54 29.82
CA TRP A 31 -4.66 -10.75 29.02
C TRP A 31 -5.61 -11.90 29.35
N GLN A 32 -5.74 -12.21 30.64
CA GLN A 32 -6.60 -13.28 31.12
C GLN A 32 -8.07 -13.00 30.82
N ILE A 33 -8.49 -11.72 30.88
CA ILE A 33 -9.83 -11.29 30.47
C ILE A 33 -10.05 -11.55 28.97
N MET A 34 -9.14 -11.11 28.09
CA MET A 34 -9.25 -11.33 26.65
C MET A 34 -9.29 -12.83 26.29
N ARG A 35 -8.36 -13.63 26.85
CA ARG A 35 -8.32 -15.09 26.59
C ARG A 35 -9.62 -15.77 27.00
N ARG A 36 -10.11 -15.47 28.22
CA ARG A 36 -11.35 -16.06 28.72
C ARG A 36 -12.57 -15.62 27.89
N ALA A 37 -12.65 -14.34 27.51
CA ALA A 37 -13.71 -13.87 26.63
C ALA A 37 -13.67 -14.56 25.26
N ARG A 38 -12.48 -14.77 24.68
CA ARG A 38 -12.29 -15.48 23.41
C ARG A 38 -12.73 -16.95 23.47
N GLU A 39 -12.41 -17.65 24.57
CA GLU A 39 -12.84 -19.03 24.82
C GLU A 39 -14.36 -19.14 24.98
N GLU A 40 -14.98 -18.21 25.71
CA GLU A 40 -16.42 -18.23 26.00
C GLU A 40 -17.29 -17.76 24.81
N ALA A 41 -16.80 -16.87 23.95
CA ALA A 41 -17.57 -16.24 22.87
C ALA A 41 -17.81 -17.14 21.64
N ASN A 42 -17.23 -18.34 21.57
CA ASN A 42 -17.45 -19.33 20.51
C ASN A 42 -17.29 -18.80 19.05
N GLY A 43 -16.48 -17.74 18.86
CA GLY A 43 -16.24 -17.14 17.55
C GLY A 43 -17.21 -16.02 17.15
N ASP A 44 -18.01 -15.50 18.08
CA ASP A 44 -18.83 -14.30 17.90
C ASP A 44 -18.06 -13.04 18.39
N ILE A 45 -17.87 -12.04 17.51
CA ILE A 45 -17.17 -10.79 17.83
C ILE A 45 -17.97 -9.93 18.81
N GLU A 46 -19.30 -9.86 18.65
CA GLU A 46 -20.15 -9.01 19.49
C GLU A 46 -20.23 -9.59 20.91
N ASP A 47 -20.35 -10.91 21.04
CA ASP A 47 -20.29 -11.58 22.36
C ASP A 47 -18.90 -11.45 22.99
N LEU A 48 -17.81 -11.53 22.20
CA LEU A 48 -16.44 -11.32 22.69
C LEU A 48 -16.24 -9.92 23.27
N VAL A 49 -16.62 -8.87 22.52
CA VAL A 49 -16.49 -7.48 22.98
C VAL A 49 -17.37 -7.22 24.21
N ASN A 50 -18.59 -7.76 24.25
CA ASN A 50 -19.48 -7.63 25.41
C ASN A 50 -18.93 -8.34 26.66
N ARG A 51 -18.31 -9.53 26.51
CA ARG A 51 -17.64 -10.24 27.61
C ARG A 51 -16.43 -9.50 28.13
N VAL A 52 -15.57 -8.97 27.24
CA VAL A 52 -14.44 -8.11 27.64
C VAL A 52 -14.96 -6.89 28.39
N ARG A 53 -15.93 -6.13 27.84
CA ARG A 53 -16.54 -4.98 28.52
C ARG A 53 -17.03 -5.32 29.93
N ALA A 54 -17.76 -6.42 30.10
CA ALA A 54 -18.28 -6.83 31.40
C ALA A 54 -17.18 -7.19 32.41
N ALA A 55 -16.15 -7.93 31.98
CA ALA A 55 -15.06 -8.37 32.86
C ALA A 55 -14.07 -7.24 33.20
N VAL A 56 -13.83 -6.32 32.25
CA VAL A 56 -12.95 -5.16 32.43
C VAL A 56 -13.55 -4.16 33.42
N LEU A 57 -14.86 -3.94 33.39
CA LEU A 57 -15.57 -3.11 34.37
C LEU A 57 -15.53 -3.71 35.79
N ASP A 58 -15.62 -5.04 35.93
CA ASP A 58 -15.47 -5.73 37.23
C ASP A 58 -14.03 -5.59 37.77
N ALA A 59 -13.04 -5.67 36.88
CA ALA A 59 -11.62 -5.52 37.21
C ALA A 59 -11.13 -4.05 37.37
N SER A 60 -12.02 -3.05 37.31
CA SER A 60 -11.72 -1.62 37.59
C SER A 60 -10.68 -0.96 36.67
N PHE A 61 -10.57 -1.43 35.42
CA PHE A 61 -9.85 -0.73 34.35
C PHE A 61 -10.63 0.48 33.82
N ASP A 62 -10.01 1.27 32.94
CA ASP A 62 -10.67 2.38 32.26
C ASP A 62 -11.63 1.89 31.17
N GLU A 63 -12.84 2.45 31.11
CA GLU A 63 -13.83 2.17 30.07
C GLU A 63 -13.32 2.56 28.67
N ARG A 64 -12.46 3.58 28.58
CA ARG A 64 -11.84 4.00 27.32
C ARG A 64 -11.01 2.89 26.67
N MET A 65 -10.32 2.08 27.48
CA MET A 65 -9.52 0.94 26.98
C MET A 65 -10.42 -0.14 26.37
N VAL A 66 -11.65 -0.31 26.89
CA VAL A 66 -12.65 -1.22 26.30
C VAL A 66 -13.13 -0.68 24.95
N ASP A 67 -13.38 0.62 24.85
CA ASP A 67 -13.83 1.22 23.60
C ASP A 67 -12.73 1.17 22.53
N GLU A 68 -11.47 1.44 22.88
CA GLU A 68 -10.30 1.29 22.01
C GLU A 68 -10.12 -0.17 21.55
N PHE A 69 -10.23 -1.15 22.46
CA PHE A 69 -10.25 -2.56 22.11
C PHE A 69 -11.42 -2.94 21.19
N ALA A 70 -12.63 -2.45 21.48
CA ALA A 70 -13.82 -2.74 20.69
C ALA A 70 -13.70 -2.23 19.25
N VAL A 71 -13.11 -1.04 19.06
CA VAL A 71 -12.78 -0.50 17.73
C VAL A 71 -11.76 -1.40 17.03
N ALA A 72 -10.64 -1.72 17.70
CA ALA A 72 -9.58 -2.56 17.14
C ALA A 72 -10.05 -3.96 16.71
N VAL A 73 -10.89 -4.62 17.53
CA VAL A 73 -11.45 -5.94 17.21
C VAL A 73 -12.53 -5.85 16.12
N SER A 74 -13.26 -4.74 16.02
CA SER A 74 -14.24 -4.54 14.95
C SER A 74 -13.59 -4.38 13.57
N SER A 75 -12.36 -3.84 13.50
CA SER A 75 -11.59 -3.75 12.25
C SER A 75 -10.71 -4.99 11.99
N GLY A 76 -9.97 -5.47 12.99
CA GLY A 76 -9.03 -6.60 12.87
C GLY A 76 -9.65 -7.99 13.02
N GLY A 77 -10.92 -8.09 13.42
CA GLY A 77 -11.64 -9.34 13.62
C GLY A 77 -11.13 -10.18 14.79
N ILE A 78 -11.56 -11.45 14.83
CA ILE A 78 -11.12 -12.43 15.84
C ILE A 78 -9.64 -12.77 15.70
N ASP A 79 -9.10 -12.79 14.48
CA ASP A 79 -7.72 -13.17 14.22
C ASP A 79 -6.73 -12.21 14.91
N LEU A 80 -7.06 -10.92 15.00
CA LEU A 80 -6.30 -9.96 15.82
C LEU A 80 -6.29 -10.37 17.30
N VAL A 81 -7.43 -10.78 17.86
CA VAL A 81 -7.52 -11.21 19.27
C VAL A 81 -6.72 -12.50 19.50
N GLU A 82 -6.68 -13.41 18.52
CA GLU A 82 -5.87 -14.63 18.59
C GLU A 82 -4.37 -14.34 18.47
N ARG A 83 -3.96 -13.45 17.55
CA ARG A 83 -2.57 -12.97 17.44
C ARG A 83 -2.10 -12.25 18.70
N ILE A 84 -2.96 -11.43 19.30
CA ILE A 84 -2.75 -10.87 20.63
C ILE A 84 -2.57 -12.04 21.60
N ILE A 85 -3.58 -12.86 21.90
CA ILE A 85 -3.51 -13.94 22.93
C ILE A 85 -2.27 -14.85 22.79
N ALA A 86 -1.79 -15.11 21.57
CA ALA A 86 -0.58 -15.90 21.31
C ALA A 86 0.70 -15.33 21.96
N LEU A 87 0.76 -14.02 22.24
CA LEU A 87 1.89 -13.39 22.92
C LEU A 87 1.97 -13.66 24.44
N GLU A 88 1.13 -14.55 25.01
CA GLU A 88 1.02 -14.80 26.47
C GLU A 88 2.39 -15.04 27.13
N GLN A 89 3.29 -15.75 26.45
CA GLN A 89 4.63 -16.09 26.95
C GLN A 89 5.65 -14.93 26.92
N TRP A 90 5.31 -13.81 26.27
CA TRP A 90 6.16 -12.61 26.14
C TRP A 90 5.58 -11.40 26.87
N MET A 91 4.37 -11.50 27.41
CA MET A 91 3.79 -10.49 28.30
C MET A 91 4.29 -10.75 29.74
N PRO A 92 4.71 -9.72 30.51
CA PRO A 92 4.53 -8.28 30.26
C PRO A 92 5.65 -7.60 29.46
N ASP A 93 6.81 -8.25 29.28
CA ASP A 93 8.01 -7.65 28.71
C ASP A 93 7.77 -6.97 27.36
N PHE A 94 7.06 -7.65 26.44
CA PHE A 94 6.69 -7.12 25.12
C PHE A 94 5.93 -5.78 25.18
N TYR A 95 4.99 -5.64 26.12
CA TYR A 95 4.24 -4.39 26.30
C TYR A 95 5.17 -3.27 26.76
N TRP A 96 6.09 -3.53 27.70
CA TRP A 96 7.02 -2.51 28.18
C TRP A 96 8.09 -2.13 27.16
N THR A 97 8.60 -3.07 26.36
CA THR A 97 9.49 -2.75 25.24
C THR A 97 8.79 -1.84 24.21
N LEU A 98 7.50 -2.08 23.92
CA LEU A 98 6.69 -1.19 23.05
C LEU A 98 6.42 0.19 23.67
N ARG A 99 6.22 0.27 25.00
CA ARG A 99 5.86 1.52 25.70
C ARG A 99 7.06 2.40 26.08
N ASN A 100 8.18 1.77 26.41
CA ASN A 100 9.38 2.41 26.97
C ASN A 100 10.64 2.07 26.15
N PRO A 101 10.71 2.39 24.84
CA PRO A 101 11.84 2.05 23.97
C PRO A 101 13.20 2.68 24.40
N VAL A 102 13.23 3.50 25.45
CA VAL A 102 14.39 4.30 25.88
C VAL A 102 15.19 3.65 27.03
N GLU A 103 14.60 2.73 27.82
CA GLU A 103 15.26 2.22 29.04
C GLU A 103 16.09 0.95 28.82
N GLU A 104 15.60 -0.05 28.07
CA GLU A 104 16.38 -1.29 27.81
C GLU A 104 17.58 -1.05 26.89
N ALA A 105 17.42 -0.17 25.91
CA ALA A 105 18.43 0.08 24.88
C ALA A 105 19.65 0.90 25.35
N GLN A 106 19.76 1.18 26.66
CA GLN A 106 21.00 1.66 27.29
C GLN A 106 21.97 0.53 27.67
N GLY A 107 21.55 -0.74 27.57
CA GLY A 107 22.37 -1.90 27.96
C GLY A 107 23.18 -2.56 26.83
N GLY A 108 22.79 -2.37 25.57
CA GLY A 108 23.43 -2.98 24.40
C GLY A 108 24.36 -2.01 23.66
N GLU A 109 25.66 -2.26 23.69
CA GLU A 109 26.62 -1.51 22.87
C GLU A 109 26.48 -1.95 21.40
N ILE A 110 25.77 -1.15 20.59
CA ILE A 110 25.56 -1.40 19.15
C ILE A 110 26.89 -1.16 18.44
N ALA A 111 27.69 -2.21 18.26
CA ALA A 111 29.00 -2.13 17.61
C ALA A 111 28.91 -2.35 16.09
N GLY A 112 29.71 -1.61 15.32
CA GLY A 112 29.85 -1.76 13.88
C GLY A 112 29.01 -0.78 13.03
N GLU A 113 28.51 -1.25 11.90
CA GLU A 113 27.88 -0.41 10.85
C GLU A 113 26.60 0.33 11.30
N TRP A 114 26.02 -0.08 12.43
CA TRP A 114 24.82 0.47 13.07
C TRP A 114 25.09 1.38 14.28
N GLU A 115 26.36 1.73 14.58
CA GLU A 115 26.76 2.65 15.67
C GLU A 115 26.07 4.03 15.65
N TRP A 116 25.45 4.41 14.54
CA TRP A 116 24.69 5.65 14.35
C TRP A 116 23.20 5.52 14.72
N VAL A 117 22.69 4.30 14.90
CA VAL A 117 21.30 4.04 15.30
C VAL A 117 21.17 4.30 16.79
N THR A 118 20.20 5.11 17.18
CA THR A 118 19.96 5.43 18.59
C THR A 118 19.29 4.27 19.32
N ALA A 119 19.51 4.20 20.63
CA ALA A 119 18.85 3.27 21.54
C ALA A 119 17.32 3.17 21.30
N ALA A 120 16.64 4.32 21.21
CA ALA A 120 15.20 4.38 20.99
C ALA A 120 14.77 3.82 19.62
N GLN A 121 15.55 4.10 18.56
CA GLN A 121 15.32 3.53 17.24
C GLN A 121 15.53 2.01 17.23
N VAL A 122 16.57 1.50 17.90
CA VAL A 122 16.81 0.05 18.04
C VAL A 122 15.62 -0.64 18.71
N ALA A 123 15.10 -0.11 19.82
CA ALA A 123 13.94 -0.73 20.48
C ALA A 123 12.68 -0.75 19.59
N LEU A 124 12.44 0.31 18.81
CA LEU A 124 11.33 0.35 17.83
C LEU A 124 11.56 -0.64 16.68
N LEU A 125 12.80 -0.75 16.17
CA LEU A 125 13.19 -1.70 15.13
C LEU A 125 13.08 -3.17 15.59
N HIS A 126 13.49 -3.49 16.82
CA HIS A 126 13.21 -4.80 17.44
C HIS A 126 11.69 -5.02 17.59
N GLY A 127 10.90 -3.97 17.86
CA GLY A 127 9.44 -4.04 17.90
C GLY A 127 8.82 -4.49 16.57
N TYR A 128 9.31 -3.99 15.43
CA TYR A 128 8.79 -4.34 14.10
C TYR A 128 9.40 -5.63 13.51
N TRP A 129 10.70 -5.86 13.69
CA TRP A 129 11.46 -6.88 12.96
C TRP A 129 12.21 -7.87 13.86
N GLY A 130 12.07 -7.77 15.19
CA GLY A 130 12.78 -8.59 16.16
C GLY A 130 14.29 -8.42 16.08
N ASP A 131 15.04 -9.42 16.56
CA ASP A 131 16.51 -9.42 16.56
C ASP A 131 17.14 -9.40 15.15
N GLN A 132 16.34 -9.63 14.09
CA GLN A 132 16.76 -9.58 12.69
C GLN A 132 16.56 -8.20 12.05
N TRP A 133 16.19 -7.17 12.82
CA TRP A 133 16.02 -5.82 12.30
C TRP A 133 17.21 -5.28 11.46
N PRO A 134 18.50 -5.61 11.71
CA PRO A 134 19.59 -5.11 10.85
C PRO A 134 19.52 -5.69 9.43
N ASP A 135 19.18 -6.98 9.33
CA ASP A 135 19.03 -7.71 8.07
C ASP A 135 17.80 -7.25 7.27
N GLN A 136 16.77 -6.73 7.95
CA GLN A 136 15.57 -6.14 7.31
C GLN A 136 15.76 -4.66 6.95
N LEU A 137 16.47 -3.90 7.80
CA LEU A 137 16.67 -2.47 7.61
C LEU A 137 17.57 -2.18 6.41
N ALA A 138 18.70 -2.88 6.24
CA ALA A 138 19.62 -2.59 5.14
C ALA A 138 18.99 -2.67 3.74
N PRO A 139 18.19 -3.70 3.38
CA PRO A 139 17.42 -3.74 2.13
C PRO A 139 16.44 -2.57 1.96
N TRP A 140 15.74 -2.17 3.03
CA TRP A 140 14.83 -1.01 3.01
C TRP A 140 15.58 0.30 2.75
N LEU A 141 16.76 0.47 3.36
CA LEU A 141 17.61 1.64 3.13
C LEU A 141 18.15 1.66 1.68
N ASP A 142 18.54 0.50 1.14
CA ASP A 142 18.99 0.33 -0.25
C ASP A 142 17.87 0.58 -1.27
N GLU A 143 16.65 0.13 -1.01
CA GLU A 143 15.49 0.35 -1.89
C GLU A 143 15.08 1.83 -1.93
N ARG A 144 14.99 2.48 -0.76
CA ARG A 144 14.46 3.84 -0.64
C ARG A 144 15.46 4.94 -0.96
N TRP A 145 16.73 4.75 -0.60
CA TRP A 145 17.79 5.76 -0.78
C TRP A 145 18.92 5.32 -1.72
N GLY A 146 18.85 4.10 -2.24
CA GLY A 146 19.86 3.53 -3.13
C GLY A 146 21.04 2.92 -2.37
N THR A 147 21.69 1.96 -3.03
CA THR A 147 22.93 1.32 -2.53
C THR A 147 23.99 2.36 -2.20
N GLY A 148 24.59 2.25 -1.01
CA GLY A 148 25.63 3.18 -0.55
C GLY A 148 25.12 4.30 0.36
N TRP A 149 23.88 4.21 0.86
CA TRP A 149 23.37 5.04 1.96
C TRP A 149 24.34 5.10 3.15
N GLU A 150 25.07 4.00 3.42
CA GLU A 150 26.13 3.83 4.43
C GLU A 150 27.20 4.94 4.40
N GLN A 151 27.49 5.50 3.21
CA GLN A 151 28.52 6.53 3.01
C GLN A 151 28.07 7.91 3.50
N ASN A 152 26.79 8.07 3.88
CA ASN A 152 26.26 9.33 4.36
C ASN A 152 26.65 9.58 5.83
N PRO A 153 26.79 10.87 6.24
CA PRO A 153 26.98 11.25 7.63
C PRO A 153 25.98 10.56 8.56
N ALA A 154 26.43 10.15 9.74
CA ALA A 154 25.59 9.50 10.75
C ALA A 154 24.32 10.31 11.08
N GLU A 155 24.43 11.63 11.09
CA GLU A 155 23.33 12.59 11.31
C GLU A 155 22.22 12.48 10.24
N HIS A 156 22.59 12.30 8.96
CA HIS A 156 21.62 12.08 7.89
C HIS A 156 20.98 10.70 7.98
N ARG A 157 21.77 9.66 8.25
CA ARG A 157 21.26 8.28 8.41
C ARG A 157 20.28 8.18 9.58
N ALA A 158 20.60 8.80 10.72
CA ALA A 158 19.69 8.91 11.86
C ALA A 158 18.39 9.63 11.51
N THR A 159 18.46 10.74 10.75
CA THR A 159 17.26 11.48 10.29
C THR A 159 16.40 10.67 9.33
N TRP A 160 17.01 9.88 8.43
CA TRP A 160 16.31 8.95 7.54
C TRP A 160 15.62 7.84 8.31
N LEU A 161 16.27 7.31 9.35
CA LEU A 161 15.70 6.29 10.20
C LEU A 161 14.56 6.83 11.08
N ASP A 162 14.65 8.07 11.57
CA ASP A 162 13.53 8.73 12.25
C ASP A 162 12.30 8.87 11.32
N ALA A 163 12.52 9.23 10.06
CA ALA A 163 11.45 9.29 9.06
C ALA A 163 10.84 7.91 8.76
N LEU A 164 11.68 6.88 8.58
CA LEU A 164 11.24 5.49 8.37
C LEU A 164 10.46 4.96 9.58
N VAL A 165 10.92 5.23 10.79
CA VAL A 165 10.24 4.82 12.03
C VAL A 165 8.91 5.57 12.23
N GLN A 166 8.82 6.85 11.82
CA GLN A 166 7.54 7.57 11.79
C GLN A 166 6.57 7.01 10.76
N GLU A 167 7.06 6.51 9.62
CA GLU A 167 6.25 5.88 8.58
C GLU A 167 5.76 4.49 9.01
N LEU A 168 6.62 3.67 9.62
CA LEU A 168 6.26 2.38 10.20
C LEU A 168 5.30 2.49 11.41
N ALA A 169 5.36 3.62 12.15
CA ALA A 169 4.50 3.91 13.29
C ALA A 169 3.32 4.83 12.96
N ALA A 170 3.16 5.23 11.70
CA ALA A 170 1.89 5.77 11.25
C ALA A 170 0.90 4.61 11.27
N PRO A 171 -0.28 4.74 11.91
CA PRO A 171 -1.31 3.73 11.75
C PRO A 171 -1.57 3.60 10.26
N GLU A 172 -1.69 2.37 9.78
CA GLU A 172 -2.16 2.08 8.42
C GLU A 172 -3.63 2.50 8.37
N GLU A 173 -3.86 3.83 8.26
CA GLU A 173 -5.15 4.37 7.92
C GLU A 173 -5.55 3.68 6.63
N ALA A 174 -6.58 2.85 6.71
CA ALA A 174 -7.25 2.29 5.56
C ALA A 174 -7.83 3.46 4.78
N ALA A 175 -6.98 4.05 3.93
CA ALA A 175 -7.26 5.18 3.09
C ALA A 175 -8.15 4.70 1.95
N GLU A 176 -9.41 4.42 2.29
CA GLU A 176 -10.55 4.69 1.42
C GLU A 176 -10.73 6.23 1.30
N GLU A 177 -9.61 6.93 1.08
CA GLU A 177 -9.60 8.26 0.49
C GLU A 177 -10.28 8.09 -0.86
N ALA A 178 -11.35 8.85 -1.09
CA ALA A 178 -12.07 8.80 -2.35
C ALA A 178 -11.12 9.26 -3.46
N ALA A 179 -10.46 8.28 -4.09
CA ALA A 179 -9.16 8.45 -4.76
C ALA A 179 -9.12 9.77 -5.53
N ALA A 180 -8.26 10.68 -5.07
CA ALA A 180 -8.09 11.97 -5.73
C ALA A 180 -7.93 11.71 -7.23
N PRO A 181 -8.71 12.37 -8.11
CA PRO A 181 -8.75 11.99 -9.52
C PRO A 181 -7.30 11.96 -10.04
N PRO A 182 -6.89 10.95 -10.83
CA PRO A 182 -5.49 10.51 -10.99
C PRO A 182 -4.51 11.56 -11.56
N PHE A 183 -5.02 12.75 -11.89
CA PHE A 183 -4.33 13.91 -12.42
C PHE A 183 -4.64 15.19 -11.64
N ALA A 184 -5.11 15.11 -10.39
CA ALA A 184 -5.40 16.26 -9.51
C ALA A 184 -4.15 17.14 -9.26
N TRP A 185 -2.96 16.53 -9.38
CA TRP A 185 -1.64 17.16 -9.29
C TRP A 185 -1.27 17.98 -10.54
N VAL A 186 -1.98 17.82 -11.66
CA VAL A 186 -1.69 18.53 -12.91
C VAL A 186 -2.18 19.98 -12.81
N ARG A 187 -1.26 20.93 -12.96
CA ARG A 187 -1.56 22.36 -12.85
C ARG A 187 -2.35 22.87 -14.08
N PRO A 188 -3.18 23.92 -13.97
CA PRO A 188 -4.00 24.40 -15.08
C PRO A 188 -3.20 24.68 -16.36
N GLU A 189 -2.04 25.32 -16.25
CA GLU A 189 -1.14 25.61 -17.37
C GLU A 189 -0.55 24.36 -18.03
N GLN A 190 -0.37 23.27 -17.27
CA GLN A 190 0.05 21.98 -17.79
C GLN A 190 -1.13 21.27 -18.45
N ALA A 191 -2.32 21.30 -17.85
CA ALA A 191 -3.54 20.73 -18.41
C ALA A 191 -3.90 21.37 -19.77
N ASP A 192 -3.77 22.70 -19.91
CA ASP A 192 -3.93 23.39 -21.19
C ASP A 192 -2.92 22.92 -22.25
N ALA A 193 -1.64 22.78 -21.88
CA ALA A 193 -0.58 22.32 -22.78
C ALA A 193 -0.79 20.86 -23.22
N VAL A 194 -1.14 19.97 -22.30
CA VAL A 194 -1.46 18.57 -22.59
C VAL A 194 -2.73 18.45 -23.45
N THR A 195 -3.77 19.24 -23.15
CA THR A 195 -5.00 19.31 -23.97
C THR A 195 -4.69 19.78 -25.39
N GLY A 196 -3.72 20.68 -25.57
CA GLY A 196 -3.23 21.11 -26.88
C GLY A 196 -2.51 20.00 -27.69
N ILE A 197 -2.00 18.96 -27.03
CA ILE A 197 -1.25 17.86 -27.65
C ILE A 197 -2.15 16.63 -27.90
N TRP A 198 -3.05 16.31 -26.97
CA TRP A 198 -3.85 15.08 -27.00
C TRP A 198 -5.38 15.29 -26.97
N GLY A 199 -5.87 16.53 -26.96
CA GLY A 199 -7.30 16.83 -26.89
C GLY A 199 -7.86 16.72 -25.46
N VAL A 200 -9.17 16.86 -25.31
CA VAL A 200 -9.83 16.91 -23.98
C VAL A 200 -9.81 15.57 -23.23
N ASP A 201 -9.65 14.46 -23.93
CA ASP A 201 -9.63 13.09 -23.37
C ASP A 201 -8.19 12.61 -23.07
N TRP A 202 -7.28 13.55 -22.77
CA TRP A 202 -5.83 13.29 -22.65
C TRP A 202 -5.43 12.38 -21.48
N HIS A 203 -6.29 12.19 -20.48
CA HIS A 203 -5.98 11.44 -19.26
C HIS A 203 -5.56 9.99 -19.53
N ASP A 204 -6.23 9.31 -20.48
CA ASP A 204 -5.97 7.92 -20.86
C ASP A 204 -4.65 7.72 -21.65
N PRO A 205 -4.34 8.50 -22.71
CA PRO A 205 -3.04 8.44 -23.36
C PRO A 205 -1.90 8.94 -22.45
N MET A 206 -2.16 9.91 -21.57
CA MET A 206 -1.20 10.35 -20.54
C MET A 206 -0.84 9.20 -19.60
N ARG A 207 -1.83 8.55 -18.98
CA ARG A 207 -1.60 7.38 -18.12
C ARG A 207 -0.75 6.33 -18.84
N ARG A 208 -1.15 5.91 -20.05
CA ARG A 208 -0.39 4.92 -20.84
C ARG A 208 1.04 5.36 -21.16
N HIS A 209 1.30 6.65 -21.36
CA HIS A 209 2.65 7.15 -21.60
C HIS A 209 3.49 7.16 -20.31
N LEU A 210 2.90 7.56 -19.18
CA LEU A 210 3.53 7.53 -17.87
C LEU A 210 3.85 6.08 -17.46
N ASP A 211 2.87 5.16 -17.55
CA ASP A 211 3.02 3.72 -17.31
C ASP A 211 4.17 3.12 -18.16
N SER A 212 4.24 3.51 -19.45
CA SER A 212 5.27 3.01 -20.38
C SER A 212 6.67 3.55 -20.10
N ARG A 213 6.81 4.68 -19.39
CA ARG A 213 8.09 5.39 -19.22
C ARG A 213 8.65 5.24 -17.80
N TRP A 214 7.79 5.12 -16.79
CA TRP A 214 8.17 4.98 -15.38
C TRP A 214 7.58 3.74 -14.68
N GLY A 215 6.74 2.95 -15.36
CA GLY A 215 6.10 1.76 -14.79
C GLY A 215 4.75 2.08 -14.13
N ALA A 216 3.98 1.05 -13.78
CA ALA A 216 2.62 1.14 -13.26
C ALA A 216 2.54 1.48 -11.75
N GLY A 217 3.36 2.43 -11.30
CA GLY A 217 3.40 2.99 -9.95
C GLY A 217 3.94 4.43 -9.94
N TRP A 218 3.81 5.14 -11.07
CA TRP A 218 4.22 6.54 -11.18
C TRP A 218 3.27 7.46 -10.40
N ASP A 219 2.04 7.04 -10.17
CA ASP A 219 0.98 7.76 -9.47
C ASP A 219 1.20 7.83 -7.95
N ASP A 220 1.83 6.80 -7.37
CA ASP A 220 2.29 6.74 -5.97
C ASP A 220 3.39 7.77 -5.64
N ASN A 221 4.01 8.38 -6.66
CA ASN A 221 5.07 9.36 -6.43
C ASN A 221 4.50 10.70 -5.91
N PRO A 222 5.25 11.46 -5.09
CA PRO A 222 4.86 12.80 -4.67
C PRO A 222 4.52 13.73 -5.84
N ASP A 223 3.52 14.58 -5.65
CA ASP A 223 3.00 15.49 -6.68
C ASP A 223 4.08 16.37 -7.32
N ASP A 224 5.08 16.84 -6.54
CA ASP A 224 6.20 17.62 -7.09
C ASP A 224 7.07 16.82 -8.08
N HIS A 225 7.22 15.50 -7.89
CA HIS A 225 7.92 14.64 -8.85
C HIS A 225 7.07 14.42 -10.12
N LYS A 226 5.77 14.16 -9.97
CA LYS A 226 4.84 13.99 -11.10
C LYS A 226 4.76 15.28 -11.94
N VAL A 227 4.71 16.45 -11.29
CA VAL A 227 4.80 17.78 -11.92
C VAL A 227 6.12 17.98 -12.66
N ALA A 228 7.26 17.58 -12.08
CA ALA A 228 8.57 17.67 -12.73
C ALA A 228 8.64 16.81 -14.00
N TRP A 229 8.23 15.54 -13.91
CA TRP A 229 8.18 14.64 -15.07
C TRP A 229 7.27 15.15 -16.19
N LEU A 230 6.12 15.74 -15.84
CA LEU A 230 5.24 16.34 -16.83
C LEU A 230 5.86 17.56 -17.52
N ASN A 231 6.64 18.38 -16.81
CA ASN A 231 7.37 19.50 -17.41
C ASN A 231 8.47 19.02 -18.37
N ASP A 232 9.18 17.94 -18.03
CA ASP A 232 10.17 17.33 -18.92
C ASP A 232 9.52 16.77 -20.19
N LEU A 233 8.37 16.08 -20.08
CA LEU A 233 7.60 15.59 -21.23
C LEU A 233 7.09 16.72 -22.12
N LEU A 234 6.51 17.77 -21.54
CA LEU A 234 6.03 18.93 -22.30
C LEU A 234 7.19 19.65 -23.01
N THR A 235 8.39 19.65 -22.42
CA THR A 235 9.62 20.17 -23.03
C THR A 235 10.08 19.25 -24.19
N GLU A 236 10.05 17.94 -24.01
CA GLU A 236 10.41 16.96 -25.04
C GLU A 236 9.47 17.04 -26.25
N TRP A 237 8.16 17.08 -26.03
CA TRP A 237 7.16 17.14 -27.12
C TRP A 237 7.18 18.48 -27.85
N SER A 238 7.39 19.60 -27.15
CA SER A 238 7.52 20.92 -27.80
C SER A 238 8.83 21.07 -28.59
N ALA A 239 9.92 20.44 -28.14
CA ALA A 239 11.17 20.34 -28.90
C ALA A 239 11.03 19.42 -30.13
N GLY A 240 10.30 18.30 -30.00
CA GLY A 240 9.95 17.40 -31.10
C GLY A 240 9.11 18.09 -32.17
N ALA A 241 8.08 18.83 -31.78
CA ALA A 241 7.24 19.63 -32.69
C ALA A 241 8.02 20.73 -33.44
N SER A 242 9.18 21.14 -32.93
CA SER A 242 10.07 22.12 -33.57
C SER A 242 11.07 21.49 -34.56
N SER A 243 11.20 20.16 -34.56
CA SER A 243 12.19 19.39 -35.34
C SER A 243 11.51 18.69 -36.53
N GLY A 244 11.01 19.47 -37.48
CA GLY A 244 10.20 18.96 -38.59
C GLY A 244 10.98 18.24 -39.69
N GLU A 245 10.61 16.97 -39.95
CA GLU A 245 10.79 16.29 -41.25
C GLU A 245 9.42 16.04 -41.91
N GLN A 246 9.35 16.27 -43.24
CA GLN A 246 8.17 16.15 -44.12
C GLN A 246 7.95 14.67 -44.56
N GLU A 247 6.77 14.15 -44.94
CA GLU A 247 5.38 14.62 -45.19
C GLU A 247 4.45 13.34 -45.14
N PRO A 248 3.10 13.34 -45.32
CA PRO A 248 2.19 14.38 -45.83
C PRO A 248 0.89 14.65 -45.03
N ALA A 249 0.18 15.69 -45.48
CA ALA A 249 -1.06 16.25 -44.94
C ALA A 249 -2.13 15.26 -44.41
N ALA A 250 -2.44 15.37 -43.11
CA ALA A 250 -3.64 14.80 -42.54
C ALA A 250 -4.89 15.61 -42.96
N GLN A 251 -5.90 14.90 -43.46
CA GLN A 251 -7.27 15.41 -43.57
C GLN A 251 -7.87 15.63 -42.16
N PRO A 252 -8.89 16.49 -41.99
CA PRO A 252 -9.52 16.68 -40.68
C PRO A 252 -10.13 15.35 -40.17
N PRO A 253 -10.03 15.05 -38.86
CA PRO A 253 -10.54 13.81 -38.30
C PRO A 253 -12.07 13.85 -38.19
N THR A 254 -12.75 13.43 -39.25
CA THR A 254 -14.19 13.11 -39.25
C THR A 254 -14.41 11.69 -39.76
N SER A 255 -14.16 10.73 -38.88
CA SER A 255 -14.58 9.34 -39.03
C SER A 255 -14.90 8.78 -37.66
N GLU A 256 -16.15 8.93 -37.23
CA GLU A 256 -16.73 8.04 -36.22
C GLU A 256 -16.54 6.61 -36.76
N LEU A 257 -15.81 5.77 -36.01
CA LEU A 257 -15.59 4.39 -36.44
C LEU A 257 -16.95 3.70 -36.55
N SER A 258 -17.21 3.08 -37.71
CA SER A 258 -18.45 2.33 -37.88
C SER A 258 -18.51 1.19 -36.88
N TYR A 259 -19.72 0.77 -36.50
CA TYR A 259 -19.92 -0.32 -35.55
C TYR A 259 -19.11 -1.57 -35.92
N ASP A 260 -19.03 -1.90 -37.20
CA ASP A 260 -18.26 -3.03 -37.71
C ASP A 260 -16.74 -2.80 -37.53
N GLN A 261 -16.22 -1.58 -37.68
CA GLN A 261 -14.81 -1.26 -37.40
C GLN A 261 -14.46 -1.35 -35.90
N VAL A 262 -15.36 -0.91 -35.02
CA VAL A 262 -15.20 -1.03 -33.56
C VAL A 262 -15.18 -2.51 -33.15
N MET A 263 -16.09 -3.32 -33.69
CA MET A 263 -16.14 -4.76 -33.45
C MET A 263 -14.86 -5.47 -33.92
N GLU A 264 -14.32 -5.12 -35.09
CA GLU A 264 -13.06 -5.70 -35.59
C GLU A 264 -11.84 -5.32 -34.75
N GLN A 265 -11.74 -4.07 -34.29
CA GLN A 265 -10.66 -3.66 -33.38
C GLN A 265 -10.75 -4.37 -32.04
N ALA A 266 -11.96 -4.53 -31.49
CA ALA A 266 -12.19 -5.26 -30.25
C ALA A 266 -11.83 -6.76 -30.40
N PHE A 267 -12.17 -7.38 -31.54
CA PHE A 267 -11.81 -8.77 -31.83
C PHE A 267 -10.29 -8.96 -32.00
N ALA A 268 -9.62 -8.07 -32.71
CA ALA A 268 -8.16 -8.11 -32.88
C ALA A 268 -7.44 -7.99 -31.52
N SER A 269 -7.83 -7.02 -30.69
CA SER A 269 -7.26 -6.84 -29.34
C SER A 269 -7.58 -8.01 -28.39
N ALA A 270 -8.69 -8.73 -28.60
CA ALA A 270 -9.00 -9.94 -27.86
C ALA A 270 -8.11 -11.13 -28.29
N LEU A 271 -7.84 -11.29 -29.59
CA LEU A 271 -6.92 -12.31 -30.10
C LEU A 271 -5.49 -12.10 -29.61
N GLU A 272 -4.97 -10.87 -29.62
CA GLU A 272 -3.60 -10.57 -29.14
C GLU A 272 -3.36 -10.98 -27.67
N LYS A 273 -4.43 -11.04 -26.86
CA LYS A 273 -4.36 -11.41 -25.44
C LYS A 273 -4.45 -12.92 -25.18
N VAL A 274 -4.64 -13.74 -26.22
CA VAL A 274 -4.74 -15.21 -26.10
C VAL A 274 -3.41 -15.84 -26.53
N PRO A 275 -2.65 -16.47 -25.61
CA PRO A 275 -1.39 -17.13 -25.96
C PRO A 275 -1.58 -18.21 -27.03
N GLY A 276 -0.81 -18.12 -28.12
CA GLY A 276 -0.90 -19.04 -29.26
C GLY A 276 -1.97 -18.69 -30.30
N ALA A 277 -2.72 -17.58 -30.14
CA ALA A 277 -3.75 -17.19 -31.12
C ALA A 277 -3.19 -16.88 -32.53
N ALA A 278 -1.92 -16.50 -32.62
CA ALA A 278 -1.23 -16.26 -33.89
C ALA A 278 -0.99 -17.55 -34.73
N ASP A 279 -1.04 -18.73 -34.09
CA ASP A 279 -0.84 -20.03 -34.73
C ASP A 279 -2.18 -20.72 -35.10
N LEU A 280 -3.33 -20.07 -34.84
CA LEU A 280 -4.64 -20.61 -35.17
C LEU A 280 -4.88 -20.63 -36.69
N PRO A 281 -5.47 -21.70 -37.24
CA PRO A 281 -5.84 -21.74 -38.66
C PRO A 281 -6.99 -20.78 -38.96
N ASP A 282 -7.07 -20.30 -40.21
CA ASP A 282 -8.05 -19.30 -40.66
C ASP A 282 -9.51 -19.68 -40.35
N ASP A 283 -9.85 -20.98 -40.36
CA ASP A 283 -11.20 -21.46 -40.06
C ASP A 283 -11.53 -21.44 -38.56
N GLU A 284 -10.53 -21.47 -37.68
CA GLU A 284 -10.69 -21.26 -36.23
C GLU A 284 -10.79 -19.78 -35.90
N ILE A 285 -9.98 -18.94 -36.55
CA ILE A 285 -10.10 -17.48 -36.46
C ILE A 285 -11.49 -17.03 -36.95
N ALA A 286 -11.99 -17.57 -38.06
CA ALA A 286 -13.32 -17.26 -38.58
C ALA A 286 -14.45 -17.73 -37.63
N ARG A 287 -14.31 -18.91 -37.00
CA ARG A 287 -15.24 -19.39 -35.98
C ARG A 287 -15.23 -18.50 -34.73
N ALA A 288 -14.05 -18.16 -34.22
CA ALA A 288 -13.88 -17.27 -33.07
C ALA A 288 -14.47 -15.88 -33.33
N ARG A 289 -14.26 -15.32 -34.53
CA ARG A 289 -14.83 -14.03 -34.97
C ARG A 289 -16.36 -14.04 -35.00
N ALA A 290 -16.96 -15.12 -35.51
CA ALA A 290 -18.42 -15.27 -35.53
C ALA A 290 -19.02 -15.38 -34.12
N THR A 291 -18.37 -16.13 -33.22
CA THR A 291 -18.78 -16.22 -31.81
C THR A 291 -18.61 -14.87 -31.08
N PHE A 292 -17.48 -14.18 -31.30
CA PHE A 292 -17.22 -12.87 -30.73
C PHE A 292 -18.24 -11.83 -31.22
N ALA A 293 -18.52 -11.77 -32.51
CA ALA A 293 -19.51 -10.85 -33.09
C ALA A 293 -20.91 -11.05 -32.49
N ALA A 294 -21.36 -12.30 -32.32
CA ALA A 294 -22.66 -12.60 -31.72
C ALA A 294 -22.75 -12.16 -30.24
N GLU A 295 -21.67 -12.34 -29.47
CA GLU A 295 -21.61 -11.94 -28.06
C GLU A 295 -21.42 -10.41 -27.89
N PHE A 296 -20.67 -9.80 -28.80
CA PHE A 296 -20.50 -8.35 -28.90
C PHE A 296 -21.84 -7.67 -29.24
N GLU A 297 -22.62 -8.20 -30.19
CA GLU A 297 -23.95 -7.68 -30.52
C GLU A 297 -24.98 -7.93 -29.40
N ARG A 298 -24.84 -9.03 -28.63
CA ARG A 298 -25.66 -9.30 -27.45
C ARG A 298 -25.43 -8.31 -26.31
N THR A 299 -24.19 -7.83 -26.15
CA THR A 299 -23.76 -6.92 -25.06
C THR A 299 -23.82 -5.45 -25.47
N HIS A 300 -23.59 -5.16 -26.75
CA HIS A 300 -23.56 -3.84 -27.36
C HIS A 300 -24.49 -3.85 -28.59
N PRO A 301 -25.83 -3.90 -28.41
CA PRO A 301 -26.76 -3.97 -29.53
C PRO A 301 -26.59 -2.75 -30.45
N ARG A 302 -26.63 -2.99 -31.77
CA ARG A 302 -26.52 -1.92 -32.77
C ARG A 302 -27.58 -0.83 -32.48
N PRO A 303 -27.21 0.46 -32.49
CA PRO A 303 -28.20 1.53 -32.33
C PRO A 303 -29.23 1.44 -33.46
N VAL A 304 -30.51 1.42 -33.08
CA VAL A 304 -31.62 1.42 -34.04
C VAL A 304 -31.72 2.81 -34.64
N VAL A 305 -31.45 2.91 -35.95
CA VAL A 305 -31.52 4.14 -36.77
C VAL A 305 -32.96 4.38 -37.22
#